data_AF-A0A6P0Y2J0-F1
#
_entry.id   AF-A0A6P0Y2J0-F1
#
_cell.length_a   1.000
_cell.length_b   1.000
_cell.length_c   1.000
_cell.angle_alpha   90.00
_cell.angle_beta   90.00
_cell.angle_gamma   90.00
#
_symmetry.space_group_name_H-M   'P 1'
#
loop_
_entity.id
_entity.type
_entity.pdbx_description
1 polymer ?
#
loop_
_entity_poly.entity_id
_entity_poly.type
_entity_poly.pdbx_seq_one_letter_code
_entity_poly.pdbx_strand_id
1 'polypeptide(L)' 'MPTIQQLIRSARQETQKKTKSPALKSCPQRRGVCTRV' A
#
# COMPACT_ATOMS: atom_id res chain seq x y z
N MET A 1 9.15 1.16 -24.82
CA MET A 1 9.31 -0.30 -24.74
C MET A 1 10.73 -0.59 -24.27
N PRO A 2 10.95 -1.11 -23.06
CA PRO A 2 12.30 -1.35 -22.57
C PRO A 2 12.93 -2.61 -23.19
N THR A 3 14.24 -2.58 -23.44
CA THR A 3 15.00 -3.72 -23.97
C THR A 3 15.39 -4.69 -22.85
N ILE A 4 15.76 -5.93 -23.19
CA ILE A 4 16.15 -6.96 -22.21
C ILE A 4 17.32 -6.50 -21.35
N GLN A 5 18.33 -5.86 -21.96
CA GLN A 5 19.49 -5.31 -21.23
C GLN A 5 19.09 -4.20 -20.23
N GLN A 6 18.06 -3.40 -20.53
CA GLN A 6 17.54 -2.40 -19.60
C GLN A 6 16.87 -3.05 -18.38
N LEU A 7 16.13 -4.15 -18.59
CA LEU A 7 15.50 -4.90 -17.50
C LEU A 7 16.51 -5.66 -16.62
N ILE A 8 17.61 -6.15 -17.21
CA ILE A 8 18.71 -6.79 -16.47
C ILE A 8 19.44 -5.76 -15.59
N ARG A 9 19.69 -4.55 -16.09
CA ARG A 9 20.35 -3.48 -15.33
C ARG A 9 19.42 -2.79 -14.34
N SER A 10 18.12 -2.74 -14.62
CA SER A 10 17.11 -2.09 -13.78
C SER A 10 15.79 -2.84 -13.89
N ALA A 11 15.52 -3.66 -12.88
CA ALA A 11 14.28 -4.40 -12.80
C ALA A 11 13.07 -3.46 -12.69
N ARG A 12 11.91 -3.90 -13.19
CA ARG A 12 10.66 -3.18 -12.99
C ARG A 12 10.31 -3.20 -11.51
N GLN A 13 9.89 -2.06 -10.99
CA GLN A 13 9.38 -1.93 -9.63
C GLN A 13 7.87 -2.00 -9.64
N GLU A 14 7.31 -2.79 -8.73
CA GLU A 14 5.87 -2.80 -8.50
C GLU A 14 5.45 -1.52 -7.77
N THR A 15 4.31 -0.97 -8.18
CA THR A 15 3.74 0.21 -7.51
C THR A 15 3.04 -0.22 -6.23
N GLN A 16 3.58 0.20 -5.07
CA GLN A 16 2.95 -0.07 -3.79
C GLN A 16 1.67 0.75 -3.63
N LYS A 17 0.57 0.08 -3.28
CA LYS A 17 -0.73 0.70 -3.01
C LYS A 17 -0.89 0.94 -1.51
N LYS A 18 -1.23 2.17 -1.11
CA LYS A 18 -1.61 2.49 0.27
C LYS A 18 -3.09 2.18 0.49
N THR A 19 -3.43 1.63 1.66
CA THR A 19 -4.83 1.49 2.06
C THR A 19 -5.40 2.86 2.43
N LYS A 20 -6.67 3.09 2.06
CA LYS A 20 -7.41 4.31 2.47
C LYS A 20 -7.78 4.29 3.97
N SER A 21 -7.74 3.12 4.60
CA SER A 21 -8.19 2.92 5.99
C SER A 21 -7.09 2.30 6.87
N PRO A 22 -5.98 3.02 7.16
CA PRO A 22 -4.86 2.48 7.92
C PRO A 22 -5.20 2.15 9.38
N ALA A 23 -6.13 2.89 9.99
CA ALA A 23 -6.56 2.68 11.38
C ALA A 23 -7.14 1.28 11.63
N LEU A 24 -7.74 0.67 10.60
CA LEU A 24 -8.36 -0.66 10.68
C LEU A 24 -7.34 -1.80 10.73
N LYS A 25 -6.08 -1.57 10.32
CA LYS A 25 -5.01 -2.60 10.21
C LYS A 25 -5.55 -3.95 9.73
N SER A 26 -6.17 -3.96 8.55
CA SER A 26 -6.79 -5.14 7.90
C SER A 26 -7.90 -5.87 8.68
N CYS A 27 -8.43 -5.30 9.76
CA CYS A 27 -9.65 -5.79 10.40
C CYS A 27 -10.89 -5.21 9.71
N PRO A 28 -12.02 -5.94 9.63
CA PRO A 28 -13.25 -5.40 9.04
C PRO A 28 -13.82 -4.22 9.84
N GLN A 29 -13.71 -4.26 11.18
CA GLN A 29 -14.18 -3.24 12.10
C GLN A 29 -13.24 -3.16 13.31
N ARG A 30 -13.15 -2.00 13.96
CA ARG A 30 -12.42 -1.81 15.21
C ARG A 30 -13.23 -1.00 16.20
N ARG A 31 -13.22 -1.40 17.47
CA ARG A 31 -13.87 -0.66 18.56
C ARG A 31 -13.06 0.62 18.87
N GLY A 32 -13.77 1.71 19.14
CA GLY A 32 -13.21 2.99 19.56
C GLY A 32 -14.12 3.68 20.57
N VAL A 33 -13.58 4.66 21.30
CA VAL A 33 -14.32 5.48 22.28
C VAL A 33 -14.30 6.93 21.80
N CYS A 34 -15.44 7.63 21.88
CA CYS A 34 -15.54 9.05 21.53
C CYS A 34 -14.76 9.88 22.56
N THR A 35 -13.78 10.66 22.10
CA THR A 35 -12.96 11.52 22.97
C THR A 35 -13.60 12.89 23.23
N ARG A 36 -14.54 13.29 22.37
CA ARG A 36 -15.40 14.46 22.53
C ARG A 36 -16.80 14.06 22.07
N VAL A 37 -17.81 14.41 22.86
CA VAL A 37 -19.22 14.19 22.54
C VAL A 37 -19.85 15.47 22.00
#